data_AF-A0A1Y1QBN6-F1
#
_entry.id   AF-A0A1Y1QBN6-F1
#
_cell.length_a   1.000
_cell.length_b   1.000
_cell.length_c   1.000
_cell.angle_alpha   90.00
_cell.angle_beta   90.00
_cell.angle_gamma   90.00
#
_symmetry.space_group_name_H-M   'P 1'
#
loop_
_entity.id
_entity.type
_entity.pdbx_description
1 polymer ?
#
loop_
_entity_poly.entity_id
_entity_poly.type
_entity_poly.pdbx_seq_one_letter_code
_entity_poly.pdbx_strand_id
1 'polypeptide(L)'
;MSDEFIARQMQGIVYPAHQHHVFHRLNLEYLSALQTMQPHAIERLLAVGIRGNLQAAGDNAAILPSLHPQLAWQANALFTQSTALLRDKAQLRKQLLSDSQGNFTLYRAGMGADFASKQLSEALVVSAQDTPQRVALAERMLTDALAVNDQNYRAHFELGWLYLFLLDKLPKATFHLDRAAQQAQATNPPFADFARRHLADAWYGLQAFGKAAEIALSVVPHSAQGDLEVHYEVSRYLAAAGDTQAAAQQLAQVVGRSSLYYVQAQVEPDFVGKPAMMQVLDDLRSVRVQRIQHYVHANWQQHALASLPLPDQIDSGELFKEVVERHAHVMTHLPYVTLSQREQQIGDRILVASEQRIIREVQLRSRHYEQVAEKERQRWAWVNQTGGALLHLSTILLLAALMFYLLRFVLDLLGIGNLLLADALVSPILGSMLLLGSAGITLLQFVPWGMKKLLLKQVELDNTVSFLKSSS
;
A
#
# COMPACT_ATOMS: atom_id res chain seq x y z
N MET A 1 26.42 -18.81 8.69
CA MET A 1 25.31 -19.06 9.65
C MET A 1 24.03 -18.60 8.97
N SER A 2 22.93 -19.34 9.08
CA SER A 2 21.67 -18.90 8.48
C SER A 2 21.11 -17.71 9.25
N ASP A 3 20.59 -16.70 8.55
CA ASP A 3 20.09 -15.47 9.19
C ASP A 3 18.86 -15.72 10.09
N GLU A 4 18.14 -16.82 9.84
CA GLU A 4 17.05 -17.30 10.68
C GLU A 4 17.53 -17.77 12.06
N PHE A 5 18.77 -18.28 12.14
CA PHE A 5 19.42 -18.65 13.40
C PHE A 5 19.78 -17.40 14.21
N ILE A 6 20.31 -16.35 13.57
CA ILE A 6 20.62 -15.06 14.22
C ILE A 6 19.32 -14.39 14.72
N ALA A 7 18.26 -14.37 13.91
CA ALA A 7 16.98 -13.79 14.31
C ALA A 7 16.32 -14.53 15.49
N ARG A 8 16.41 -15.87 15.54
CA ARG A 8 15.92 -16.68 16.68
C ARG A 8 16.78 -16.49 17.94
N GLN A 9 18.09 -16.35 17.80
CA GLN A 9 18.97 -16.13 18.95
C GLN A 9 18.87 -14.72 19.54
N MET A 10 18.57 -13.73 18.71
CA MET A 10 18.46 -12.33 19.13
C MET A 10 17.04 -11.95 19.60
N GLN A 11 16.08 -12.88 19.60
CA GLN A 11 14.69 -12.59 19.98
C GLN A 11 14.58 -11.91 21.35
N GLY A 12 15.36 -12.31 22.36
CA GLY A 12 15.31 -11.69 23.69
C GLY A 12 15.86 -10.26 23.76
N ILE A 13 16.66 -9.84 22.77
CA ILE A 13 17.23 -8.48 22.68
C ILE A 13 16.35 -7.60 21.79
N VAL A 14 15.85 -8.19 20.70
CA VAL A 14 14.91 -7.56 19.78
C VAL A 14 13.56 -7.34 20.45
N TYR A 15 13.20 -8.21 21.40
CA TYR A 15 11.98 -8.16 22.21
C TYR A 15 12.33 -8.38 23.70
N PRO A 16 12.93 -7.37 24.36
CA PRO A 16 13.24 -7.49 25.77
C PRO A 16 11.94 -7.58 26.59
N ALA A 17 11.99 -8.30 27.72
CA ALA A 17 10.80 -8.66 28.50
C ALA A 17 9.96 -7.44 28.94
N HIS A 18 10.61 -6.28 29.16
CA HIS A 18 9.95 -5.04 29.57
C HIS A 18 9.23 -4.29 28.44
N GLN A 19 9.36 -4.71 27.17
CA GLN A 19 8.78 -4.01 26.00
C GLN A 19 7.59 -4.75 25.35
N HIS A 20 6.88 -5.61 26.09
CA HIS A 20 5.63 -6.27 25.65
C HIS A 20 5.68 -6.94 24.24
N HIS A 21 6.86 -7.37 23.80
CA HIS A 21 7.10 -7.97 22.48
C HIS A 21 6.77 -7.08 21.26
N VAL A 22 6.88 -5.75 21.39
CA VAL A 22 6.87 -4.84 20.23
C VAL A 22 8.30 -4.54 19.79
N PHE A 23 8.52 -4.52 18.48
CA PHE A 23 9.82 -4.18 17.93
C PHE A 23 10.07 -2.67 17.90
N HIS A 24 11.20 -2.24 18.48
CA HIS A 24 11.71 -0.86 18.44
C HIS A 24 13.15 -0.81 17.89
N ARG A 25 13.50 0.26 17.16
CA ARG A 25 14.82 0.38 16.52
C ARG A 25 15.95 0.40 17.54
N LEU A 26 15.73 1.02 18.70
CA LEU A 26 16.69 1.13 19.80
C LEU A 26 17.39 -0.20 20.12
N ASN A 27 16.64 -1.30 20.04
CA ASN A 27 17.09 -2.66 20.33
C ASN A 27 18.18 -3.15 19.38
N LEU A 28 18.24 -2.61 18.16
CA LEU A 28 19.23 -2.95 17.13
C LEU A 28 20.44 -2.01 17.11
N GLU A 29 20.36 -0.81 17.70
CA GLU A 29 21.37 0.24 17.48
C GLU A 29 22.75 -0.21 17.97
N TYR A 30 22.88 -0.58 19.25
CA TYR A 30 24.18 -1.05 19.75
C TYR A 30 24.55 -2.44 19.25
N LEU A 31 23.55 -3.29 19.04
CA LEU A 31 23.74 -4.63 18.51
C LEU A 31 24.41 -4.61 17.12
N SER A 32 24.01 -3.68 16.26
CA SER A 32 24.59 -3.53 14.93
C SER A 32 26.08 -3.14 14.98
N ALA A 33 26.49 -2.34 15.97
CA ALA A 33 27.89 -2.03 16.23
C ALA A 33 28.67 -3.23 16.79
N LEU A 34 28.09 -3.95 17.77
CA LEU A 34 28.71 -5.14 18.39
C LEU A 34 29.01 -6.25 17.40
N GLN A 35 28.15 -6.42 16.39
CA GLN A 35 28.27 -7.45 15.36
C GLN A 35 28.91 -6.93 14.07
N THR A 36 29.29 -5.65 14.00
CA THR A 36 29.82 -5.02 12.77
C THR A 36 28.91 -5.30 11.55
N MET A 37 27.59 -5.18 11.75
CA MET A 37 26.61 -5.58 10.75
C MET A 37 26.70 -4.69 9.51
N GLN A 38 26.53 -5.31 8.34
CA GLN A 38 26.40 -4.59 7.06
C GLN A 38 24.97 -4.08 6.87
N PRO A 39 24.74 -3.01 6.06
CA PRO A 39 23.41 -2.45 5.85
C PRO A 39 22.34 -3.48 5.46
N HIS A 40 22.66 -4.42 4.57
CA HIS A 40 21.74 -5.48 4.14
C HIS A 40 21.34 -6.46 5.26
N ALA A 41 22.17 -6.62 6.29
CA ALA A 41 21.89 -7.50 7.42
C ALA A 41 21.00 -6.75 8.43
N ILE A 42 21.30 -5.48 8.68
CA ILE A 42 20.48 -4.59 9.52
C ILE A 42 19.07 -4.47 8.92
N GLU A 43 18.97 -4.24 7.61
CA GLU A 43 17.70 -4.12 6.91
C GLU A 43 16.84 -5.39 7.05
N ARG A 44 17.46 -6.57 6.92
CA ARG A 44 16.76 -7.84 7.11
C ARG A 44 16.23 -8.00 8.53
N LEU A 45 16.99 -7.61 9.56
CA LEU A 45 16.52 -7.62 10.95
C LEU A 45 15.39 -6.63 11.19
N LEU A 46 15.49 -5.41 10.66
CA LEU A 46 14.39 -4.44 10.68
C LEU A 46 13.13 -5.00 10.02
N ALA A 47 13.26 -5.64 8.86
CA ALA A 47 12.15 -6.26 8.16
C ALA A 47 11.50 -7.41 8.95
N VAL A 48 12.28 -8.19 9.71
CA VAL A 48 11.76 -9.24 10.60
C VAL A 48 10.99 -8.64 11.77
N GLY A 49 11.53 -7.60 12.43
CA GLY A 49 10.86 -6.91 13.52
C GLY A 49 9.54 -6.27 13.08
N ILE A 50 9.57 -5.54 11.96
CA ILE A 50 8.39 -4.88 11.40
C ILE A 50 7.34 -5.87 10.90
N ARG A 51 7.76 -7.04 10.40
CA ARG A 51 6.82 -8.13 10.08
C ARG A 51 6.10 -8.62 11.34
N GLY A 52 6.79 -8.74 12.46
CA GLY A 52 6.18 -9.07 13.75
C GLY A 52 5.11 -8.06 14.15
N ASN A 53 5.42 -6.76 14.04
CA ASN A 53 4.47 -5.69 14.30
C ASN A 53 3.26 -5.73 13.34
N LEU A 54 3.47 -5.96 12.03
CA LEU A 54 2.36 -6.11 11.06
C LEU A 54 1.44 -7.28 11.42
N GLN A 55 2.01 -8.42 11.81
CA GLN A 55 1.23 -9.59 12.24
C GLN A 55 0.40 -9.29 13.50
N ALA A 56 0.99 -8.58 14.47
CA ALA A 56 0.28 -8.17 15.68
C ALA A 56 -0.84 -7.15 15.40
N ALA A 57 -0.66 -6.29 14.39
CA ALA A 57 -1.69 -5.34 13.93
C ALA A 57 -2.86 -6.02 13.17
N GLY A 58 -2.72 -7.30 12.81
CA GLY A 58 -3.65 -7.98 11.89
C GLY A 58 -3.46 -7.56 10.43
N ASP A 59 -2.37 -6.87 10.10
CA ASP A 59 -2.06 -6.39 8.77
C ASP A 59 -1.34 -7.44 7.91
N ASN A 60 -1.51 -7.35 6.59
CA ASN A 60 -0.94 -8.31 5.66
C ASN A 60 0.56 -8.08 5.44
N ALA A 61 1.38 -9.13 5.60
CA ALA A 61 2.81 -9.12 5.30
C ALA A 61 3.14 -8.69 3.86
N ALA A 62 2.17 -8.75 2.93
CA ALA A 62 2.26 -8.22 1.57
C ALA A 62 2.53 -6.70 1.50
N ILE A 63 2.38 -5.97 2.61
CA ILE A 63 2.71 -4.54 2.71
C ILE A 63 4.23 -4.31 2.82
N LEU A 64 4.97 -5.28 3.37
CA LEU A 64 6.39 -5.15 3.69
C LEU A 64 7.28 -4.71 2.49
N PRO A 65 7.09 -5.21 1.26
CA PRO A 65 7.84 -4.73 0.09
C PRO A 65 7.68 -3.22 -0.16
N SER A 66 6.53 -2.65 0.18
CA SER A 66 6.28 -1.21 0.04
C SER A 66 7.09 -0.42 1.08
N LEU A 67 7.36 -0.98 2.25
CA LEU A 67 8.22 -0.37 3.28
C LEU A 67 9.73 -0.46 2.98
N HIS A 68 10.15 -1.25 1.99
CA HIS A 68 11.57 -1.51 1.70
C HIS A 68 12.45 -0.23 1.57
N PRO A 69 12.04 0.85 0.88
CA PRO A 69 12.85 2.06 0.80
C PRO A 69 13.11 2.70 2.17
N GLN A 70 12.10 2.67 3.06
CA GLN A 70 12.21 3.25 4.41
C GLN A 70 13.09 2.38 5.31
N LEU A 71 12.96 1.05 5.20
CA LEU A 71 13.81 0.09 5.91
C LEU A 71 15.27 0.19 5.48
N ALA A 72 15.54 0.29 4.17
CA ALA A 72 16.89 0.45 3.64
C ALA A 72 17.52 1.78 4.08
N TRP A 73 16.75 2.86 4.10
CA TRP A 73 17.21 4.14 4.64
C TRP A 73 17.58 4.04 6.13
N GLN A 74 16.72 3.45 6.96
CA GLN A 74 17.01 3.23 8.38
C GLN A 74 18.23 2.34 8.59
N ALA A 75 18.39 1.27 7.79
CA ALA A 75 19.54 0.38 7.87
C ALA A 75 20.86 1.12 7.61
N ASN A 76 20.88 2.03 6.64
CA ASN A 76 22.04 2.88 6.36
C ASN A 76 22.33 3.89 7.47
N ALA A 77 21.28 4.46 8.08
CA ALA A 77 21.43 5.35 9.23
C ALA A 77 22.05 4.61 10.43
N LEU A 78 21.54 3.42 10.76
CA LEU A 78 22.07 2.54 11.82
C LEU A 78 23.50 2.07 11.54
N PHE A 79 23.80 1.74 10.28
CA PHE A 79 25.17 1.40 9.89
C PHE A 79 26.11 2.59 10.12
N THR A 80 25.71 3.80 9.72
CA THR A 80 26.51 5.01 9.93
C THR A 80 26.74 5.26 11.42
N GLN A 81 25.70 5.17 12.24
CA GLN A 81 25.80 5.27 13.70
C GLN A 81 26.74 4.21 14.28
N SER A 82 26.64 2.95 13.83
CA SER A 82 27.51 1.86 14.24
C SER A 82 28.98 2.12 13.93
N THR A 83 29.27 2.60 12.72
CA THR A 83 30.65 2.94 12.34
C THR A 83 31.21 4.09 13.19
N ALA A 84 30.39 5.07 13.55
CA ALA A 84 30.76 6.14 14.46
C ALA A 84 31.06 5.58 15.87
N LEU A 85 30.18 4.74 16.41
CA LEU A 85 30.38 4.09 17.72
C LEU A 85 31.68 3.27 17.78
N LEU A 86 32.04 2.57 16.71
CA LEU A 86 33.27 1.79 16.62
C LEU A 86 34.52 2.69 16.50
N ARG A 87 34.43 3.78 15.73
CA ARG A 87 35.52 4.76 15.60
C ARG A 87 35.81 5.42 16.95
N ASP A 88 34.76 5.86 17.63
CA ASP A 88 34.84 6.50 18.93
C ASP A 88 35.39 5.53 19.99
N LYS A 89 35.11 4.22 19.88
CA LYS A 89 35.73 3.19 20.72
C LYS A 89 37.24 3.13 20.51
N ALA A 90 37.66 3.07 19.26
CA ALA A 90 39.08 3.05 18.91
C ALA A 90 39.80 4.33 19.36
N GLN A 91 39.14 5.49 19.29
CA GLN A 91 39.67 6.75 19.78
C GLN A 91 39.81 6.76 21.30
N LEU A 92 38.78 6.34 22.05
CA LEU A 92 38.87 6.26 23.51
C LEU A 92 40.00 5.32 23.94
N ARG A 93 40.16 4.17 23.27
CA ARG A 93 41.27 3.26 23.53
C ARG A 93 42.63 3.94 23.36
N LYS A 94 42.81 4.74 22.29
CA LYS A 94 44.04 5.50 22.06
C LYS A 94 44.28 6.56 23.15
N GLN A 95 43.22 7.23 23.61
CA GLN A 95 43.28 8.20 24.70
C GLN A 95 43.65 7.53 26.02
N LEU A 96 43.00 6.43 26.39
CA LEU A 96 43.33 5.67 27.59
C LEU A 96 44.78 5.14 27.55
N LEU A 97 45.27 4.76 26.37
CA LEU A 97 46.67 4.40 26.15
C LEU A 97 47.63 5.56 26.37
N SER A 98 47.35 6.74 25.80
CA SER A 98 48.20 7.93 26.00
C SER A 98 48.21 8.38 27.45
N ASP A 99 47.03 8.39 28.09
CA ASP A 99 46.84 8.90 29.45
C ASP A 99 47.43 7.96 30.50
N SER A 100 47.57 6.67 30.15
CA SER A 100 48.18 5.68 31.04
C SER A 100 49.66 5.99 31.36
N GLN A 101 50.38 6.78 30.54
CA GLN A 101 51.83 7.02 30.67
C GLN A 101 52.66 5.73 30.88
N GLY A 102 52.18 4.58 30.39
CA GLY A 102 52.81 3.27 30.61
C GLY A 102 52.29 2.48 31.82
N ASN A 103 51.26 2.94 32.53
CA ASN A 103 50.59 2.21 33.60
C ASN A 103 49.87 0.97 33.04
N PHE A 104 50.51 -0.18 33.23
CA PHE A 104 50.03 -1.48 32.77
C PHE A 104 48.62 -1.82 33.27
N THR A 105 48.24 -1.37 34.47
CA THR A 105 46.93 -1.65 35.07
C THR A 105 45.81 -0.97 34.30
N LEU A 106 45.99 0.31 33.95
CA LEU A 106 45.02 1.08 33.13
C LEU A 106 44.92 0.50 31.72
N TYR A 107 46.05 0.13 31.12
CA TYR A 107 46.07 -0.54 29.82
C TYR A 107 45.32 -1.88 29.84
N ARG A 108 45.58 -2.71 30.86
CA ARG A 108 44.90 -4.00 31.05
C ARG A 108 43.40 -3.83 31.24
N ALA A 109 42.96 -2.81 31.98
CA ALA A 109 41.54 -2.50 32.15
C ALA A 109 40.87 -2.11 30.82
N GLY A 110 41.52 -1.28 30.00
CA GLY A 110 41.04 -0.94 28.66
C GLY A 110 40.92 -2.17 27.75
N MET A 111 41.93 -3.04 27.76
CA MET A 111 41.90 -4.32 27.03
C MET A 111 40.81 -5.28 27.55
N GLY A 112 40.57 -5.28 28.86
CA GLY A 112 39.49 -6.05 29.50
C GLY A 112 38.12 -5.62 29.00
N ALA A 113 37.85 -4.31 28.95
CA ALA A 113 36.61 -3.78 28.39
C ALA A 113 36.44 -4.15 26.90
N ASP A 114 37.50 -4.04 26.09
CA ASP A 114 37.46 -4.44 24.68
C ASP A 114 37.13 -5.93 24.50
N PHE A 115 37.75 -6.79 25.31
CA PHE A 115 37.50 -8.22 25.26
C PHE A 115 36.10 -8.57 25.78
N ALA A 116 35.56 -7.81 26.73
CA ALA A 116 34.17 -7.97 27.17
C ALA A 116 33.20 -7.75 26.01
N SER A 117 33.37 -6.70 25.20
CA SER A 117 32.50 -6.47 24.04
C SER A 117 32.63 -7.59 23.00
N LYS A 118 33.81 -8.20 22.86
CA LYS A 118 34.00 -9.39 22.03
C LYS A 118 33.24 -10.58 22.60
N GLN A 119 33.27 -10.80 23.91
CA GLN A 119 32.49 -11.86 24.57
C GLN A 119 30.99 -11.64 24.42
N LEU A 120 30.51 -10.39 24.52
CA LEU A 120 29.13 -10.03 24.23
C LEU A 120 28.79 -10.35 22.77
N SER A 121 29.62 -9.95 21.82
CA SER A 121 29.44 -10.27 20.39
C SER A 121 29.37 -11.79 20.16
N GLU A 122 30.24 -12.58 20.78
CA GLU A 122 30.23 -14.04 20.68
C GLU A 122 28.99 -14.66 21.35
N ALA A 123 28.53 -14.13 22.48
CA ALA A 123 27.34 -14.61 23.19
C ALA A 123 26.06 -14.55 22.35
N LEU A 124 26.04 -13.66 21.35
CA LEU A 124 24.91 -13.41 20.45
C LEU A 124 24.86 -14.34 19.22
N VAL A 125 25.92 -15.13 19.01
CA VAL A 125 26.12 -15.94 17.80
C VAL A 125 26.30 -17.43 18.14
N VAL A 126 26.73 -17.75 19.36
CA VAL A 126 26.97 -19.14 19.81
C VAL A 126 25.68 -19.78 20.32
N SER A 127 25.62 -21.12 20.38
CA SER A 127 24.46 -21.89 20.88
C SER A 127 23.99 -21.42 22.26
N ALA A 128 22.69 -21.60 22.56
CA ALA A 128 22.05 -21.12 23.79
C ALA A 128 22.68 -21.64 25.10
N GLN A 129 23.49 -22.71 25.04
CA GLN A 129 24.14 -23.31 26.21
C GLN A 129 25.34 -22.48 26.71
N ASP A 130 26.06 -21.78 25.83
CA ASP A 130 27.26 -21.01 26.21
C ASP A 130 26.97 -19.53 26.47
N THR A 131 25.81 -19.02 26.03
CA THR A 131 25.40 -17.62 26.21
C THR A 131 25.50 -17.14 27.66
N PRO A 132 24.98 -17.87 28.69
CA PRO A 132 25.04 -17.39 30.07
C PRO A 132 26.46 -17.23 30.60
N GLN A 133 27.37 -18.13 30.21
CA GLN A 133 28.77 -18.10 30.64
C GLN A 133 29.51 -16.90 30.04
N ARG A 134 29.27 -16.61 28.75
CA ARG A 134 29.89 -15.47 28.04
C ARG A 134 29.37 -14.13 28.56
N VAL A 135 28.07 -14.05 28.83
CA VAL A 135 27.44 -12.88 29.46
C VAL A 135 28.03 -12.63 30.86
N ALA A 136 28.17 -13.67 31.69
CA ALA A 136 28.77 -13.54 33.02
C ALA A 136 30.24 -13.12 32.97
N LEU A 137 31.01 -13.66 32.01
CA LEU A 137 32.41 -13.26 31.79
C LEU A 137 32.51 -11.79 31.38
N ALA A 138 31.66 -11.33 30.45
CA ALA A 138 31.62 -9.93 30.04
C ALA A 138 31.25 -9.00 31.21
N GLU A 139 30.23 -9.35 32.01
CA GLU A 139 29.85 -8.60 33.23
C GLU A 139 31.04 -8.42 34.16
N ARG A 140 31.78 -9.51 34.43
CA ARG A 140 32.96 -9.48 35.30
C ARG A 140 34.08 -8.61 34.72
N MET A 141 34.40 -8.75 33.44
CA MET A 141 35.49 -8.00 32.81
C MET A 141 35.21 -6.50 32.75
N LEU A 142 33.96 -6.10 32.52
CA LEU A 142 33.55 -4.70 32.57
C LEU A 142 33.63 -4.15 34.00
N THR A 143 33.22 -4.94 34.99
CA THR A 143 33.31 -4.56 36.41
C THR A 143 34.77 -4.39 36.84
N ASP A 144 35.64 -5.33 36.48
CA ASP A 144 37.09 -5.25 36.76
C ASP A 144 37.73 -4.03 36.07
N ALA A 145 37.30 -3.71 34.84
CA ALA A 145 37.78 -2.53 34.13
C ALA A 145 37.37 -1.22 34.82
N LEU A 146 36.13 -1.14 35.30
CA LEU A 146 35.62 0.02 36.04
C LEU A 146 36.22 0.15 37.44
N ALA A 147 36.62 -0.95 38.09
CA ALA A 147 37.34 -0.91 39.36
C ALA A 147 38.72 -0.25 39.24
N VAL A 148 39.32 -0.30 38.04
CA VAL A 148 40.61 0.34 37.75
C VAL A 148 40.42 1.76 37.20
N ASN A 149 39.41 1.98 36.36
CA ASN A 149 39.09 3.28 35.78
C ASN A 149 37.57 3.51 35.79
N ASP A 150 37.09 4.18 36.84
CA ASP A 150 35.69 4.51 37.02
C ASP A 150 35.17 5.58 36.05
N GLN A 151 36.06 6.28 35.33
CA GLN A 151 35.71 7.30 34.32
C GLN A 151 35.55 6.71 32.92
N ASN A 152 35.65 5.39 32.75
CA ASN A 152 35.47 4.75 31.46
C ASN A 152 33.98 4.70 31.08
N TYR A 153 33.49 5.78 30.47
CA TYR A 153 32.10 5.94 30.07
C TYR A 153 31.61 4.83 29.13
N ARG A 154 32.49 4.21 28.33
CA ARG A 154 32.12 3.08 27.47
C ARG A 154 31.91 1.79 28.25
N ALA A 155 32.79 1.49 29.21
CA ALA A 155 32.59 0.33 30.07
C ALA A 155 31.30 0.48 30.90
N HIS A 156 31.00 1.70 31.37
CA HIS A 156 29.71 2.03 31.95
C HIS A 156 28.56 1.77 30.97
N PHE A 157 28.62 2.28 29.74
CA PHE A 157 27.56 2.05 28.76
C PHE A 157 27.35 0.56 28.46
N GLU A 158 28.41 -0.19 28.18
CA GLU A 158 28.31 -1.62 27.84
C GLU A 158 27.74 -2.45 28.98
N LEU A 159 28.10 -2.13 30.22
CA LEU A 159 27.54 -2.79 31.41
C LEU A 159 26.07 -2.40 31.61
N GLY A 160 25.73 -1.14 31.37
CA GLY A 160 24.35 -0.65 31.38
C GLY A 160 23.47 -1.33 30.33
N TRP A 161 23.97 -1.44 29.09
CA TRP A 161 23.31 -2.13 27.98
C TRP A 161 23.12 -3.63 28.27
N LEU A 162 24.16 -4.29 28.80
CA LEU A 162 24.10 -5.69 29.26
C LEU A 162 22.99 -5.89 30.30
N TYR A 163 22.90 -4.98 31.27
CA TYR A 163 21.86 -5.02 32.29
C TYR A 163 20.46 -4.74 31.76
N LEU A 164 20.33 -3.88 30.76
CA LEU A 164 19.05 -3.55 30.15
C LEU A 164 18.51 -4.69 29.26
N PHE A 165 19.33 -5.24 28.36
CA PHE A 165 18.82 -6.15 27.31
C PHE A 165 19.06 -7.63 27.56
N LEU A 166 20.04 -8.00 28.39
CA LEU A 166 20.45 -9.41 28.53
C LEU A 166 20.22 -9.97 29.93
N LEU A 167 20.28 -9.13 30.95
CA LEU A 167 20.18 -9.56 32.35
C LEU A 167 18.94 -9.06 33.10
N ASP A 168 18.18 -8.14 32.49
CA ASP A 168 16.99 -7.52 33.08
C ASP A 168 17.22 -6.98 34.52
N LYS A 169 18.38 -6.34 34.72
CA LYS A 169 18.80 -5.72 36.00
C LYS A 169 18.62 -4.21 35.93
N LEU A 170 17.37 -3.76 35.75
CA LEU A 170 17.03 -2.36 35.44
C LEU A 170 17.63 -1.29 36.40
N PRO A 171 17.66 -1.48 37.74
CA PRO A 171 18.31 -0.50 38.63
C PRO A 171 19.82 -0.36 38.38
N LYS A 172 20.50 -1.45 38.00
CA LYS A 172 21.91 -1.39 37.62
C LYS A 172 22.10 -0.77 36.24
N ALA A 173 21.20 -1.07 35.31
CA ALA A 173 21.20 -0.47 33.98
C ALA A 173 21.13 1.06 34.07
N THR A 174 20.16 1.59 34.83
CA THR A 174 20.02 3.05 35.03
C THR A 174 21.26 3.68 35.65
N PHE A 175 21.85 3.06 36.69
CA PHE A 175 23.09 3.57 37.30
C PHE A 175 24.24 3.68 36.28
N HIS A 176 24.51 2.62 35.53
CA HIS A 176 25.65 2.60 34.62
C HIS A 176 25.40 3.46 33.37
N LEU A 177 24.17 3.52 32.83
CA LEU A 177 23.83 4.37 31.69
C LEU A 177 23.87 5.86 32.04
N ASP A 178 23.45 6.24 33.25
CA ASP A 178 23.56 7.62 33.75
C ASP A 178 25.03 8.05 33.89
N ARG A 179 25.89 7.19 34.48
CA ARG A 179 27.34 7.44 34.53
C ARG A 179 27.97 7.58 33.15
N ALA A 180 27.59 6.70 32.21
CA ALA A 180 28.06 6.77 30.84
C ALA A 180 27.71 8.11 30.17
N ALA A 181 26.45 8.55 30.29
CA ALA A 181 25.99 9.81 29.72
C ALA A 181 26.71 11.02 30.36
N GLN A 182 26.83 11.06 31.68
CA GLN A 182 27.48 12.15 32.40
C GLN A 182 28.96 12.29 32.04
N GLN A 183 29.70 11.18 32.01
CA GLN A 183 31.14 11.17 31.73
C GLN A 183 31.44 11.44 30.25
N ALA A 184 30.57 11.00 29.34
CA ALA A 184 30.70 11.28 27.91
C ALA A 184 30.34 12.73 27.56
N GLN A 185 29.52 13.43 28.35
CA GLN A 185 28.97 14.74 27.99
C GLN A 185 30.04 15.76 27.54
N ALA A 186 31.19 15.81 28.22
CA ALA A 186 32.24 16.77 27.91
C ALA A 186 33.18 16.34 26.77
N THR A 187 33.29 15.03 26.52
CA THR A 187 34.30 14.46 25.62
C THR A 187 33.72 13.93 24.31
N ASN A 188 32.49 13.42 24.36
CA ASN A 188 31.73 12.89 23.25
C ASN A 188 30.21 13.12 23.47
N PRO A 189 29.71 14.35 23.26
CA PRO A 189 28.29 14.67 23.43
C PRO A 189 27.34 13.78 22.63
N PRO A 190 27.61 13.44 21.34
CA PRO A 190 26.75 12.50 20.59
C PRO A 190 26.63 11.13 21.26
N PHE A 191 27.71 10.61 21.85
CA PHE A 191 27.64 9.36 22.62
C PHE A 191 26.87 9.52 23.93
N ALA A 192 26.97 10.68 24.59
CA ALA A 192 26.18 10.96 25.78
C ALA A 192 24.67 10.91 25.48
N ASP A 193 24.24 11.49 24.36
CA ASP A 193 22.85 11.43 23.91
C ASP A 193 22.42 10.01 23.52
N PHE A 194 23.30 9.25 22.87
CA PHE A 194 23.09 7.82 22.62
C PHE A 194 22.87 7.03 23.92
N ALA A 195 23.68 7.29 24.96
CA ALA A 195 23.52 6.67 26.27
C ALA A 195 22.23 7.13 26.98
N ARG A 196 21.83 8.39 26.85
CA ARG A 196 20.58 8.93 27.40
C ARG A 196 19.33 8.25 26.82
N ARG A 197 19.31 7.94 25.53
CA ARG A 197 18.19 7.21 24.91
C ARG A 197 17.99 5.84 25.55
N HIS A 198 19.07 5.11 25.78
CA HIS A 198 19.04 3.83 26.50
C HIS A 198 18.69 4.01 27.99
N LEU A 199 19.15 5.08 28.62
CA LEU A 199 18.80 5.41 30.01
C LEU A 199 17.29 5.68 30.14
N ALA A 200 16.68 6.39 29.19
CA ALA A 200 15.24 6.61 29.15
C ALA A 200 14.49 5.27 29.06
N ASP A 201 14.95 4.33 28.24
CA ASP A 201 14.36 2.99 28.14
C ASP A 201 14.48 2.17 29.43
N ALA A 202 15.62 2.29 30.13
CA ALA A 202 15.80 1.65 31.43
C ALA A 202 14.86 2.23 32.51
N TRP A 203 14.63 3.56 32.51
CA TRP A 203 13.63 4.18 33.38
C TRP A 203 12.20 3.81 33.01
N TYR A 204 11.92 3.66 31.73
CA TYR A 204 10.65 3.15 31.23
C TYR A 204 10.38 1.73 31.75
N GLY A 205 11.38 0.83 31.69
CA GLY A 205 11.27 -0.52 32.26
C GLY A 205 11.01 -0.53 33.79
N LEU A 206 11.54 0.47 34.51
CA LEU A 206 11.25 0.69 35.94
C LEU A 206 9.88 1.33 36.20
N GLN A 207 9.07 1.54 35.17
CA GLN A 207 7.78 2.23 35.22
C GLN A 207 7.87 3.70 35.71
N ALA A 208 9.06 4.29 35.66
CA ALA A 208 9.29 5.70 35.98
C ALA A 208 9.07 6.58 34.73
N PHE A 209 7.88 6.51 34.16
CA PHE A 209 7.58 7.07 32.83
C PHE A 209 7.87 8.57 32.71
N GLY A 210 7.57 9.36 33.74
CA GLY A 210 7.88 10.80 33.74
C GLY A 210 9.38 11.08 33.58
N LYS A 211 10.23 10.29 34.22
CA LYS A 211 11.70 10.42 34.11
C LYS A 211 12.21 9.93 32.75
N ALA A 212 11.63 8.85 32.22
CA ALA A 212 11.93 8.40 30.86
C ALA A 212 11.62 9.50 29.83
N ALA A 213 10.45 10.14 29.95
CA ALA A 213 10.04 11.24 29.08
C ALA A 213 10.94 12.47 29.20
N GLU A 214 11.30 12.88 30.43
CA GLU A 214 12.22 14.00 30.68
C GLU A 214 13.58 13.78 30.01
N ILE A 215 14.16 12.58 30.18
CA ILE A 215 15.46 12.23 29.60
C ILE A 215 15.37 12.21 28.07
N ALA A 216 14.31 11.62 27.51
CA ALA A 216 14.13 11.57 26.06
C ALA A 216 13.95 12.97 25.46
N LEU A 217 13.19 13.86 26.11
CA LEU A 217 13.04 15.26 25.70
C LEU A 217 14.37 16.02 25.72
N SER A 218 15.27 15.72 26.67
CA SER A 218 16.59 16.36 26.74
C SER A 218 17.50 16.04 25.54
N VAL A 219 17.23 14.94 24.83
CA VAL A 219 18.00 14.51 23.64
C VAL A 219 17.49 15.17 22.36
N VAL A 220 16.21 15.53 22.28
CA VAL A 220 15.58 16.08 21.06
C VAL A 220 16.33 17.28 20.46
N PRO A 221 16.78 18.30 21.24
CA PRO A 221 17.49 19.46 20.68
C PRO A 221 18.82 19.12 19.99
N HIS A 222 19.40 17.96 20.33
CA HIS A 222 20.71 17.52 19.86
C HIS A 222 20.62 16.41 18.81
N SER A 223 19.40 15.92 18.51
CA SER A 223 19.20 14.86 17.52
C SER A 223 19.52 15.37 16.11
N ALA A 224 20.04 14.48 15.26
CA ALA A 224 20.29 14.81 13.87
C ALA A 224 18.99 15.25 13.20
N GLN A 225 19.05 16.29 12.37
CA GLN A 225 17.88 16.82 11.69
C GLN A 225 17.21 15.70 10.85
N GLY A 226 16.03 15.27 11.28
CA GLY A 226 15.29 14.18 10.64
C GLY A 226 15.46 12.79 11.26
N ASP A 227 16.09 12.64 12.43
CA ASP A 227 16.06 11.36 13.16
C ASP A 227 14.67 11.13 13.79
N LEU A 228 13.79 10.52 13.00
CA LEU A 228 12.41 10.25 13.35
C LEU A 228 12.26 9.30 14.55
N GLU A 229 13.26 8.48 14.85
CA GLU A 229 13.18 7.52 15.96
C GLU A 229 13.19 8.20 17.32
N VAL A 230 14.03 9.22 17.51
CA VAL A 230 14.10 9.95 18.78
C VAL A 230 12.74 10.58 19.08
N HIS A 231 12.08 11.13 18.06
CA HIS A 231 10.73 11.68 18.21
C HIS A 231 9.68 10.59 18.47
N TYR A 232 9.82 9.40 17.88
CA TYR A 232 8.95 8.27 18.15
C TYR A 232 9.10 7.78 19.60
N GLU A 233 10.34 7.62 20.09
CA GLU A 233 10.66 7.26 21.48
C GLU A 233 10.06 8.27 22.47
N VAL A 234 10.22 9.57 22.19
CA VAL A 234 9.62 10.64 23.00
C VAL A 234 8.10 10.53 23.01
N SER A 235 7.46 10.30 21.86
CA SER A 235 6.01 10.06 21.80
C SER A 235 5.58 8.90 22.69
N ARG A 236 6.30 7.77 22.64
CA ARG A 236 6.04 6.59 23.47
C ARG A 236 6.13 6.93 24.95
N TYR A 237 7.24 7.51 25.39
CA TYR A 237 7.45 7.80 26.80
C TYR A 237 6.50 8.89 27.34
N LEU A 238 6.17 9.91 26.55
CA LEU A 238 5.16 10.91 26.92
C LEU A 238 3.79 10.28 27.07
N ALA A 239 3.41 9.40 26.13
CA ALA A 239 2.15 8.68 26.22
C ALA A 239 2.11 7.86 27.50
N ALA A 240 3.15 7.07 27.79
CA ALA A 240 3.28 6.28 29.01
C ALA A 240 3.19 7.13 30.29
N ALA A 241 3.77 8.33 30.28
CA ALA A 241 3.70 9.29 31.38
C ALA A 241 2.33 9.98 31.53
N GLY A 242 1.41 9.79 30.58
CA GLY A 242 0.07 10.39 30.59
C GLY A 242 -0.05 11.72 29.84
N ASP A 243 1.05 12.27 29.31
CA ASP A 243 1.05 13.49 28.49
C ASP A 243 0.67 13.16 27.04
N THR A 244 -0.60 12.78 26.87
CA THR A 244 -1.14 12.27 25.60
C THR A 244 -1.20 13.33 24.50
N GLN A 245 -1.32 14.61 24.85
CA GLN A 245 -1.37 15.69 23.85
C GLN A 245 0.02 15.94 23.24
N ALA A 246 1.06 16.06 24.08
CA ALA A 246 2.42 16.21 23.59
C ALA A 246 2.88 14.96 22.82
N ALA A 247 2.52 13.77 23.31
CA ALA A 247 2.77 12.51 22.61
C ALA A 247 2.15 12.50 21.20
N ALA A 248 0.86 12.85 21.11
CA ALA A 248 0.12 12.90 19.85
C ALA A 248 0.76 13.87 18.84
N GLN A 249 1.25 15.03 19.30
CA GLN A 249 1.96 15.98 18.45
C GLN A 249 3.28 15.41 17.90
N GLN A 250 4.07 14.74 18.74
CA GLN A 250 5.31 14.10 18.31
C GLN A 250 5.03 12.97 17.31
N LEU A 251 4.03 12.13 17.60
CA LEU A 251 3.62 11.05 16.71
C LEU A 251 3.20 11.57 15.33
N ALA A 252 2.42 12.64 15.28
CA ALA A 252 1.95 13.21 14.03
C ALA A 252 3.11 13.65 13.11
N GLN A 253 4.15 14.25 13.69
CA GLN A 253 5.35 14.68 12.94
C GLN A 253 6.11 13.49 12.36
N VAL A 254 6.21 12.41 13.12
CA VAL A 254 6.96 11.20 12.73
C VAL A 254 6.22 10.42 11.64
N VAL A 255 4.94 10.12 11.89
CA VAL A 255 4.10 9.33 10.97
C VAL A 255 3.85 10.09 9.67
N GLY A 256 3.70 11.41 9.73
CA GLY A 256 3.54 12.25 8.54
C GLY A 256 4.73 12.17 7.57
N ARG A 257 5.94 11.84 8.08
CA ARG A 257 7.18 11.73 7.31
C ARG A 257 7.54 10.30 6.91
N SER A 258 7.12 9.29 7.67
CA SER A 258 7.38 7.89 7.35
C SER A 258 6.24 6.98 7.79
N SER A 259 5.69 6.24 6.82
CA SER A 259 4.61 5.27 7.04
C SER A 259 5.03 4.08 7.89
N LEU A 260 6.33 3.83 8.04
CA LEU A 260 6.85 2.79 8.92
C LEU A 260 6.41 2.98 10.37
N TYR A 261 6.44 4.23 10.85
CA TYR A 261 6.05 4.55 12.22
C TYR A 261 4.54 4.47 12.43
N TYR A 262 3.74 4.54 11.35
CA TYR A 262 2.31 4.22 11.43
C TYR A 262 2.11 2.77 11.88
N VAL A 263 2.85 1.84 11.26
CA VAL A 263 2.78 0.40 11.56
C VAL A 263 3.22 0.13 13.00
N GLN A 264 4.30 0.78 13.45
CA GLN A 264 4.76 0.64 14.84
C GLN A 264 3.71 1.20 15.82
N ALA A 265 3.15 2.38 15.53
CA ALA A 265 2.19 3.03 16.41
C ALA A 265 0.87 2.24 16.56
N GLN A 266 0.46 1.47 15.56
CA GLN A 266 -0.76 0.64 15.64
C GLN A 266 -0.71 -0.45 16.70
N VAL A 267 0.49 -0.95 17.01
CA VAL A 267 0.71 -2.05 17.97
C VAL A 267 1.40 -1.61 19.25
N GLU A 268 1.73 -0.33 19.36
CA GLU A 268 2.37 0.24 20.54
C GLU A 268 1.43 0.15 21.75
N PRO A 269 1.76 -0.63 22.80
CA PRO A 269 0.92 -0.76 23.98
C PRO A 269 0.64 0.57 24.66
N ASP A 270 1.59 1.50 24.61
CA ASP A 270 1.44 2.84 25.17
C ASP A 270 0.49 3.74 24.37
N PHE A 271 0.13 3.39 23.13
CA PHE A 271 -0.83 4.14 22.32
C PHE A 271 -2.21 3.49 22.31
N VAL A 272 -2.26 2.15 22.40
CA VAL A 272 -3.50 1.40 22.45
C VAL A 272 -4.35 1.85 23.64
N GLY A 273 -5.62 2.17 23.36
CA GLY A 273 -6.56 2.65 24.37
C GLY A 273 -6.44 4.14 24.73
N LYS A 274 -5.53 4.90 24.10
CA LYS A 274 -5.41 6.36 24.30
C LYS A 274 -6.09 7.11 23.14
N PRO A 275 -7.25 7.76 23.38
CA PRO A 275 -8.04 8.37 22.30
C PRO A 275 -7.27 9.40 21.47
N ALA A 276 -6.42 10.22 22.10
CA ALA A 276 -5.63 11.23 21.40
C ALA A 276 -4.65 10.62 20.38
N MET A 277 -4.05 9.46 20.70
CA MET A 277 -3.10 8.78 19.80
C MET A 277 -3.84 8.16 18.62
N MET A 278 -4.96 7.48 18.89
CA MET A 278 -5.80 6.88 17.85
C MET A 278 -6.38 7.94 16.92
N GLN A 279 -6.83 9.07 17.48
CA GLN A 279 -7.33 10.20 16.71
C GLN A 279 -6.26 10.74 15.76
N VAL A 280 -5.01 10.87 16.17
CA VAL A 280 -3.92 11.29 15.27
C VAL A 280 -3.73 10.31 14.12
N LEU A 281 -3.75 8.99 14.38
CA LEU A 281 -3.60 8.00 13.33
C LEU A 281 -4.78 8.05 12.33
N ASP A 282 -6.00 8.20 12.84
CA ASP A 282 -7.21 8.33 12.01
C ASP A 282 -7.24 9.64 11.21
N ASP A 283 -6.85 10.76 11.82
CA ASP A 283 -6.73 12.07 11.16
C ASP A 283 -5.69 12.01 10.05
N LEU A 284 -4.53 11.41 10.30
CA LEU A 284 -3.49 11.23 9.28
C LEU A 284 -3.97 10.35 8.13
N ARG A 285 -4.73 9.27 8.41
CA ARG A 285 -5.36 8.46 7.36
C ARG A 285 -6.37 9.28 6.57
N SER A 286 -7.23 10.02 7.26
CA SER A 286 -8.26 10.88 6.64
C SER A 286 -7.62 11.91 5.70
N VAL A 287 -6.54 12.57 6.12
CA VAL A 287 -5.78 13.51 5.28
C VAL A 287 -5.25 12.83 4.02
N ARG A 288 -4.78 11.58 4.09
CA ARG A 288 -4.31 10.82 2.91
C ARG A 288 -5.47 10.52 1.95
N VAL A 289 -6.61 10.08 2.48
CA VAL A 289 -7.83 9.84 1.68
C VAL A 289 -8.29 11.12 1.00
N GLN A 290 -8.34 12.23 1.73
CA GLN A 290 -8.73 13.54 1.20
C GLN A 290 -7.77 14.02 0.09
N ARG A 291 -6.46 13.81 0.23
CA ARG A 291 -5.49 14.13 -0.82
C ARG A 291 -5.73 13.32 -2.10
N ILE A 292 -6.00 12.03 -1.97
CA ILE A 292 -6.33 11.17 -3.12
C ILE A 292 -7.63 11.65 -3.77
N GLN A 293 -8.67 11.92 -2.99
CA GLN A 293 -9.94 12.46 -3.49
C GLN A 293 -9.72 13.80 -4.22
N HIS A 294 -8.94 14.72 -3.63
CA HIS A 294 -8.62 16.00 -4.25
C HIS A 294 -7.89 15.81 -5.57
N TYR A 295 -6.89 14.93 -5.64
CA TYR A 295 -6.19 14.57 -6.88
C TYR A 295 -7.18 14.04 -7.93
N VAL A 296 -8.06 13.12 -7.55
CA VAL A 296 -9.06 12.53 -8.46
C VAL A 296 -10.02 13.59 -8.98
N HIS A 297 -10.54 14.47 -8.13
CA HIS A 297 -11.43 15.57 -8.53
C HIS A 297 -10.73 16.58 -9.44
N ALA A 298 -9.50 16.97 -9.12
CA ALA A 298 -8.74 17.93 -9.92
C ALA A 298 -8.44 17.39 -11.33
N ASN A 299 -8.03 16.12 -11.43
CA ASN A 299 -7.79 15.48 -12.72
C ASN A 299 -9.09 15.21 -13.50
N TRP A 300 -10.18 14.87 -12.81
CA TRP A 300 -11.48 14.71 -13.44
C TRP A 300 -11.95 16.00 -14.11
N GLN A 301 -11.79 17.16 -13.46
CA GLN A 301 -12.15 18.45 -14.05
C GLN A 301 -11.42 18.75 -15.37
N GLN A 302 -10.23 18.18 -15.56
CA GLN A 302 -9.43 18.31 -16.78
C GLN A 302 -9.66 17.16 -17.77
N HIS A 303 -10.44 16.15 -17.38
CA HIS A 303 -10.68 14.96 -18.18
C HIS A 303 -11.70 15.25 -19.30
N ALA A 304 -11.45 14.72 -20.50
CA ALA A 304 -12.33 14.95 -21.66
C ALA A 304 -13.80 14.57 -21.39
N LEU A 305 -14.02 13.51 -20.61
CA LEU A 305 -15.35 13.02 -20.22
C LEU A 305 -16.14 13.93 -19.28
N ALA A 306 -15.47 14.84 -18.56
CA ALA A 306 -16.16 15.70 -17.60
C ALA A 306 -17.00 16.78 -18.28
N SER A 307 -16.58 17.24 -19.47
CA SER A 307 -17.30 18.24 -20.27
C SER A 307 -18.03 17.66 -21.48
N LEU A 308 -17.82 16.37 -21.80
CA LEU A 308 -18.42 15.74 -22.96
C LEU A 308 -19.93 15.56 -22.74
N PRO A 309 -20.80 16.17 -23.56
CA PRO A 309 -22.23 15.91 -23.49
C PRO A 309 -22.50 14.48 -23.97
N LEU A 310 -22.89 13.61 -23.05
CA LEU A 310 -23.23 12.22 -23.39
C LEU A 310 -24.71 12.12 -23.81
N PRO A 311 -25.01 11.24 -24.79
CA PRO A 311 -26.38 11.02 -25.25
C PRO A 311 -27.30 10.48 -24.16
N ASP A 312 -28.61 10.58 -24.38
CA ASP A 312 -29.67 10.12 -23.48
C ASP A 312 -29.58 10.67 -22.04
N GLN A 313 -29.03 11.88 -21.85
CA GLN A 313 -28.92 12.49 -20.53
C GLN A 313 -28.08 11.65 -19.55
N ILE A 314 -27.08 10.92 -20.05
CA ILE A 314 -26.09 10.28 -19.17
C ILE A 314 -25.27 11.39 -18.51
N ASP A 315 -25.38 11.53 -17.20
CA ASP A 315 -24.59 12.47 -16.43
C ASP A 315 -23.26 11.82 -16.03
N SER A 316 -22.17 12.21 -16.70
CA SER A 316 -20.83 11.73 -16.39
C SER A 316 -20.36 12.17 -15.00
N GLY A 317 -20.82 13.33 -14.52
CA GLY A 317 -20.49 13.87 -13.21
C GLY A 317 -21.11 13.05 -12.08
N GLU A 318 -22.38 12.67 -12.20
CA GLU A 318 -23.05 11.80 -11.22
C GLU A 318 -22.43 10.40 -11.19
N LEU A 319 -22.18 9.78 -12.34
CA LEU A 319 -21.51 8.46 -12.40
C LEU A 319 -20.10 8.49 -11.80
N PHE A 320 -19.36 9.58 -12.02
CA PHE A 320 -18.06 9.79 -11.40
C PHE A 320 -18.17 9.91 -9.88
N LYS A 321 -19.12 10.70 -9.36
CA LYS A 321 -19.36 10.81 -7.90
C LYS A 321 -19.66 9.45 -7.28
N GLU A 322 -20.53 8.65 -7.88
CA GLU A 322 -20.83 7.28 -7.41
C GLU A 322 -19.58 6.42 -7.28
N VAL A 323 -18.68 6.49 -8.28
CA VAL A 323 -17.43 5.73 -8.28
C VAL A 323 -16.48 6.24 -7.20
N VAL A 324 -16.33 7.55 -7.06
CA VAL A 324 -15.48 8.17 -6.03
C VAL A 324 -15.98 7.85 -4.63
N GLU A 325 -17.28 7.94 -4.36
CA GLU A 325 -17.88 7.60 -3.06
C GLU A 325 -17.66 6.12 -2.71
N ARG A 326 -17.86 5.21 -3.67
CA ARG A 326 -17.58 3.78 -3.47
C ARG A 326 -16.11 3.54 -3.17
N HIS A 327 -15.20 4.21 -3.87
CA HIS A 327 -13.76 4.07 -3.62
C HIS A 327 -13.31 4.77 -2.33
N ALA A 328 -13.97 5.85 -1.90
CA ALA A 328 -13.70 6.49 -0.62
C ALA A 328 -13.91 5.50 0.53
N HIS A 329 -15.01 4.75 0.49
CA HIS A 329 -15.28 3.67 1.45
C HIS A 329 -14.23 2.55 1.38
N VAL A 330 -13.75 2.16 0.20
CA VAL A 330 -12.68 1.16 0.10
C VAL A 330 -11.36 1.69 0.67
N MET A 331 -11.01 2.95 0.39
CA MET A 331 -9.77 3.58 0.84
C MET A 331 -9.69 3.67 2.36
N THR A 332 -10.79 3.84 3.09
CA THR A 332 -10.78 3.85 4.56
C THR A 332 -10.33 2.52 5.17
N HIS A 333 -10.45 1.42 4.42
CA HIS A 333 -10.05 0.07 4.85
C HIS A 333 -8.69 -0.36 4.30
N LEU A 334 -8.05 0.46 3.45
CA LEU A 334 -6.71 0.14 2.94
C LEU A 334 -5.66 0.37 4.04
N PRO A 335 -4.59 -0.45 4.07
CA PRO A 335 -3.45 -0.21 4.95
C PRO A 335 -2.86 1.18 4.70
N TYR A 336 -2.48 1.89 5.77
CA TYR A 336 -1.97 3.26 5.67
C TYR A 336 -0.73 3.38 4.79
N VAL A 337 0.15 2.37 4.83
CA VAL A 337 1.34 2.31 3.96
C VAL A 337 0.95 2.32 2.49
N THR A 338 -0.09 1.57 2.11
CA THR A 338 -0.60 1.55 0.73
C THR A 338 -1.16 2.91 0.35
N LEU A 339 -1.94 3.55 1.23
CA LEU A 339 -2.48 4.89 1.00
C LEU A 339 -1.37 5.91 0.80
N SER A 340 -0.40 5.96 1.71
CA SER A 340 0.66 6.98 1.73
C SER A 340 1.67 6.88 0.59
N GLN A 341 1.98 5.66 0.11
CA GLN A 341 3.00 5.47 -0.93
C GLN A 341 2.41 5.40 -2.33
N ARG A 342 1.12 5.09 -2.47
CA ARG A 342 0.47 4.88 -3.77
C ARG A 342 -0.66 5.87 -4.03
N GLU A 343 -0.62 7.07 -3.43
CA GLU A 343 -1.68 8.09 -3.55
C GLU A 343 -2.08 8.33 -5.03
N GLN A 344 -1.10 8.62 -5.89
CA GLN A 344 -1.33 8.86 -7.32
C GLN A 344 -1.85 7.62 -8.05
N GLN A 345 -1.23 6.46 -7.85
CA GLN A 345 -1.65 5.21 -8.50
C GLN A 345 -3.08 4.79 -8.11
N ILE A 346 -3.48 5.03 -6.86
CA ILE A 346 -4.85 4.81 -6.39
C ILE A 346 -5.78 5.81 -7.11
N GLY A 347 -5.39 7.08 -7.15
CA GLY A 347 -6.14 8.11 -7.88
C GLY A 347 -6.36 7.76 -9.36
N ASP A 348 -5.31 7.37 -10.07
CA ASP A 348 -5.38 6.97 -11.48
C ASP A 348 -6.30 5.76 -11.69
N ARG A 349 -6.26 4.78 -10.78
CA ARG A 349 -7.19 3.64 -10.83
C ARG A 349 -8.64 4.07 -10.65
N ILE A 350 -8.92 5.05 -9.79
CA ILE A 350 -10.28 5.58 -9.61
C ILE A 350 -10.73 6.32 -10.88
N LEU A 351 -9.84 7.08 -11.53
CA LEU A 351 -10.13 7.75 -12.80
C LEU A 351 -10.45 6.74 -13.90
N VAL A 352 -9.62 5.71 -14.08
CA VAL A 352 -9.86 4.62 -15.04
C VAL A 352 -11.16 3.87 -14.72
N ALA A 353 -11.44 3.59 -13.43
CA ALA A 353 -12.69 2.95 -13.03
C ALA A 353 -13.92 3.82 -13.35
N SER A 354 -13.79 5.15 -13.24
CA SER A 354 -14.83 6.12 -13.56
C SER A 354 -15.13 6.16 -15.06
N GLU A 355 -14.09 6.22 -15.89
CA GLU A 355 -14.22 6.10 -17.34
C GLU A 355 -14.89 4.78 -17.74
N GLN A 356 -14.42 3.65 -17.20
CA GLN A 356 -15.02 2.35 -17.48
C GLN A 356 -16.47 2.25 -17.03
N ARG A 357 -16.87 2.95 -15.95
CA ARG A 357 -18.27 2.99 -15.49
C ARG A 357 -19.14 3.73 -16.50
N ILE A 358 -18.66 4.86 -17.03
CA ILE A 358 -19.36 5.63 -18.07
C ILE A 358 -19.51 4.79 -19.34
N ILE A 359 -18.42 4.18 -19.83
CA ILE A 359 -18.47 3.31 -21.02
C ILE A 359 -19.47 2.16 -20.82
N ARG A 360 -19.48 1.55 -19.63
CA ARG A 360 -20.44 0.49 -19.28
C ARG A 360 -21.88 1.00 -19.29
N GLU A 361 -22.13 2.19 -18.76
CA GLU A 361 -23.49 2.79 -18.75
C GLU A 361 -23.99 3.04 -20.18
N VAL A 362 -23.15 3.61 -21.04
CA VAL A 362 -23.47 3.82 -22.47
C VAL A 362 -23.78 2.49 -23.15
N GLN A 363 -22.96 1.46 -22.92
CA GLN A 363 -23.18 0.11 -23.49
C GLN A 363 -24.46 -0.55 -22.96
N LEU A 364 -24.78 -0.39 -21.67
CA LEU A 364 -26.00 -0.94 -21.08
C LEU A 364 -27.24 -0.31 -21.72
N ARG A 365 -27.23 1.01 -21.95
CA ARG A 365 -28.32 1.70 -22.64
C ARG A 365 -28.41 1.29 -24.12
N SER A 366 -27.28 1.15 -24.81
CA SER A 366 -27.26 0.66 -26.21
C SER A 366 -27.91 -0.74 -26.31
N ARG A 367 -27.50 -1.68 -25.44
CA ARG A 367 -28.10 -3.02 -25.37
C ARG A 367 -29.59 -2.99 -25.00
N HIS A 368 -30.00 -2.05 -24.15
CA HIS A 368 -31.42 -1.88 -23.84
C HIS A 368 -32.22 -1.49 -25.09
N TYR A 369 -31.71 -0.54 -25.88
CA TYR A 369 -32.36 -0.16 -27.15
C TYR A 369 -32.38 -1.29 -28.16
N GLU A 370 -31.30 -2.08 -28.27
CA GLU A 370 -31.25 -3.28 -29.10
C GLU A 370 -32.36 -4.28 -28.70
N GLN A 371 -32.49 -4.57 -27.41
CA GLN A 371 -33.51 -5.49 -26.89
C GLN A 371 -34.94 -4.97 -27.12
N VAL A 372 -35.18 -3.66 -26.94
CA VAL A 372 -36.49 -3.06 -27.21
C VAL A 372 -36.80 -3.05 -28.71
N ALA A 373 -35.81 -2.74 -29.55
CA ALA A 373 -35.94 -2.79 -31.00
C ALA A 373 -36.23 -4.20 -31.50
N GLU A 374 -35.58 -5.23 -30.94
CA GLU A 374 -35.84 -6.62 -31.31
C GLU A 374 -37.25 -7.09 -30.90
N LYS A 375 -37.73 -6.67 -29.72
CA LYS A 375 -39.12 -6.93 -29.30
C LYS A 375 -40.14 -6.26 -30.24
N GLU A 376 -39.88 -5.02 -30.65
CA GLU A 376 -40.71 -4.35 -31.66
C GLU A 376 -40.62 -5.08 -33.01
N ARG A 377 -39.43 -5.47 -33.46
CA ARG A 377 -39.25 -6.24 -34.69
C ARG A 377 -40.05 -7.55 -34.69
N GLN A 378 -40.08 -8.25 -33.55
CA GLN A 378 -40.90 -9.46 -33.39
C GLN A 378 -42.40 -9.15 -33.49
N ARG A 379 -42.88 -8.03 -32.92
CA ARG A 379 -44.29 -7.60 -33.07
C ARG A 379 -44.66 -7.31 -34.52
N TRP A 380 -43.72 -6.82 -35.31
CA TRP A 380 -43.92 -6.50 -36.73
C TRP A 380 -43.46 -7.62 -37.69
N ALA A 381 -43.04 -8.78 -37.16
CA ALA A 381 -42.57 -9.89 -37.98
C ALA A 381 -43.63 -10.40 -38.95
N TRP A 382 -44.91 -10.32 -38.56
CA TRP A 382 -46.03 -10.68 -39.43
C TRP A 382 -46.10 -9.80 -40.68
N VAL A 383 -45.71 -8.53 -40.62
CA VAL A 383 -45.69 -7.62 -41.79
C VAL A 383 -44.66 -8.11 -42.81
N ASN A 384 -43.47 -8.47 -42.35
CA ASN A 384 -42.41 -9.02 -43.21
C ASN A 384 -42.78 -10.40 -43.76
N GLN A 385 -43.39 -11.27 -42.95
CA GLN A 385 -43.91 -12.56 -43.42
C GLN A 385 -45.00 -12.38 -44.47
N THR A 386 -45.91 -11.42 -44.27
CA THR A 386 -46.96 -11.09 -45.24
C THR A 386 -46.36 -10.54 -46.54
N GLY A 387 -45.40 -9.62 -46.45
CA GLY A 387 -44.67 -9.09 -47.61
C GLY A 387 -43.94 -10.19 -48.38
N GLY A 388 -43.28 -11.10 -47.67
CA GLY A 388 -42.64 -12.29 -48.25
C GLY A 388 -43.64 -13.23 -48.93
N ALA A 389 -44.80 -13.49 -48.31
CA ALA A 389 -45.86 -14.31 -48.90
C ALA A 389 -46.41 -13.69 -50.19
N LEU A 390 -46.60 -12.37 -50.22
CA LEU A 390 -47.05 -11.64 -51.42
C LEU A 390 -46.01 -11.71 -52.54
N LEU A 391 -44.71 -11.61 -52.22
CA LEU A 391 -43.65 -11.83 -53.20
C LEU A 391 -43.62 -13.27 -53.73
N HIS A 392 -43.76 -14.27 -52.85
CA HIS A 392 -43.84 -15.66 -53.27
C HIS A 392 -45.06 -15.92 -54.17
N LEU A 393 -46.21 -15.32 -53.87
CA LEU A 393 -47.40 -15.45 -54.70
C LEU A 393 -47.23 -14.74 -56.05
N SER A 394 -46.58 -13.57 -56.06
CA SER A 394 -46.19 -12.86 -57.28
C SER A 394 -45.24 -13.69 -58.15
N THR A 395 -44.23 -14.36 -57.59
CA THR A 395 -43.32 -15.23 -58.36
C THR A 395 -43.98 -16.50 -58.86
N ILE A 396 -44.90 -17.11 -58.09
CA ILE A 396 -45.71 -18.25 -58.55
C ILE A 396 -46.58 -17.82 -59.74
N LEU A 397 -47.25 -16.66 -59.66
CA LEU A 397 -48.06 -16.14 -60.78
C LEU A 397 -47.20 -15.85 -62.01
N LEU A 398 -45.98 -15.32 -61.84
CA LEU A 398 -45.04 -15.10 -62.93
C LEU A 398 -44.63 -16.42 -63.59
N LEU A 399 -44.28 -17.44 -62.80
CA LEU A 399 -43.93 -18.77 -63.31
C LEU A 399 -45.12 -19.46 -64.00
N ALA A 400 -46.32 -19.35 -63.43
CA ALA A 400 -47.54 -19.89 -64.03
C ALA A 400 -47.87 -19.21 -65.36
N ALA A 401 -47.73 -17.87 -65.43
CA ALA A 401 -47.88 -17.13 -66.69
C ALA A 401 -46.85 -17.56 -67.73
N LEU A 402 -45.57 -17.74 -67.33
CA LEU A 402 -44.51 -18.22 -68.21
C LEU A 402 -44.79 -19.64 -68.73
N MET A 403 -45.19 -20.56 -67.85
CA MET A 403 -45.55 -21.93 -68.23
C MET A 403 -46.77 -21.97 -69.15
N PHE A 404 -47.76 -21.11 -68.91
CA PHE A 404 -48.93 -20.97 -69.77
C PHE A 404 -48.54 -20.44 -71.16
N TYR A 405 -47.64 -19.47 -71.24
CA TYR A 405 -47.08 -19.00 -72.52
C TYR A 405 -46.31 -20.10 -73.26
N LEU A 406 -45.47 -20.86 -72.56
CA LEU A 406 -44.74 -21.99 -73.16
C LEU A 406 -45.70 -23.08 -73.66
N LEU A 407 -46.73 -23.41 -72.90
CA LEU A 407 -47.75 -24.38 -73.31
C LEU A 407 -48.52 -23.89 -74.54
N ARG A 408 -48.93 -22.62 -74.57
CA ARG A 408 -49.55 -22.00 -75.75
C ARG A 408 -48.63 -22.10 -76.96
N PHE A 409 -47.34 -21.75 -76.82
CA PHE A 409 -46.37 -21.82 -77.90
C PHE A 409 -46.25 -23.24 -78.50
N VAL A 410 -46.21 -24.27 -77.65
CA VAL A 410 -46.21 -25.68 -78.08
C VAL A 410 -47.52 -26.07 -78.78
N LEU A 411 -48.66 -25.59 -78.29
CA LEU A 411 -49.98 -25.84 -78.91
C LEU A 411 -50.18 -25.09 -80.23
N ASP A 412 -49.62 -23.89 -80.36
CA ASP A 412 -49.58 -23.13 -81.61
C ASP A 412 -48.72 -23.86 -82.66
N LEU A 413 -47.59 -24.45 -82.28
CA LEU A 413 -46.78 -25.33 -83.15
C LEU A 413 -47.57 -26.56 -83.64
N LEU A 414 -48.56 -27.01 -82.88
CA LEU A 414 -49.45 -28.13 -83.23
C LEU A 414 -50.73 -27.68 -83.96
N GLY A 415 -50.91 -26.37 -84.22
CA GLY A 415 -52.03 -25.82 -84.99
C GLY A 415 -53.36 -25.68 -84.21
N ILE A 416 -53.34 -25.81 -82.88
CA ILE A 416 -54.56 -25.77 -82.03
C ILE A 416 -54.49 -24.67 -80.95
N GLY A 417 -53.49 -23.81 -80.97
CA GLY A 417 -53.27 -22.84 -79.87
C GLY A 417 -54.33 -21.74 -79.73
N ASN A 418 -55.18 -21.51 -80.75
CA ASN A 418 -56.33 -20.60 -80.67
C ASN A 418 -57.43 -21.03 -79.67
N LEU A 419 -57.36 -22.24 -79.10
CA LEU A 419 -58.30 -22.68 -78.05
C LEU A 419 -58.05 -22.02 -76.68
N LEU A 420 -56.85 -21.48 -76.45
CA LEU A 420 -56.50 -20.79 -75.21
C LEU A 420 -56.59 -19.27 -75.44
N LEU A 421 -57.64 -18.63 -74.92
CA LEU A 421 -57.87 -17.17 -74.90
C LEU A 421 -56.82 -16.45 -74.01
N ALA A 422 -55.58 -16.51 -74.43
CA ALA A 422 -54.43 -16.13 -73.61
C ALA A 422 -54.31 -14.63 -73.40
N ASP A 423 -54.68 -13.79 -74.37
CA ASP A 423 -54.52 -12.34 -74.24
C ASP A 423 -55.50 -11.73 -73.21
N ALA A 424 -56.69 -12.33 -73.06
CA ALA A 424 -57.71 -11.90 -72.10
C ALA A 424 -57.40 -12.34 -70.66
N LEU A 425 -56.72 -13.47 -70.46
CA LEU A 425 -56.42 -14.04 -69.15
C LEU A 425 -55.05 -13.62 -68.61
N VAL A 426 -54.06 -13.41 -69.48
CA VAL A 426 -52.69 -13.10 -69.06
C VAL A 426 -52.54 -11.66 -68.56
N SER A 427 -53.19 -10.68 -69.19
CA SER A 427 -53.13 -9.27 -68.77
C SER A 427 -53.57 -9.03 -67.32
N PRO A 428 -54.72 -9.56 -66.85
CA PRO A 428 -55.10 -9.40 -65.44
C PRO A 428 -54.19 -10.18 -64.48
N ILE A 429 -53.63 -11.32 -64.89
CA ILE A 429 -52.65 -12.09 -64.08
C ILE A 429 -51.35 -11.30 -63.91
N LEU A 430 -50.81 -10.71 -64.99
CA LEU A 430 -49.62 -9.87 -64.94
C LEU A 430 -49.85 -8.58 -64.12
N GLY A 431 -51.03 -7.95 -64.26
CA GLY A 431 -51.41 -6.81 -63.43
C GLY A 431 -51.47 -7.14 -61.94
N SER A 432 -52.05 -8.30 -61.60
CA SER A 432 -52.12 -8.80 -60.23
C SER A 432 -50.74 -9.15 -59.69
N MET A 433 -49.88 -9.75 -60.51
CA MET A 433 -48.48 -10.06 -60.20
C MET A 433 -47.67 -8.80 -59.85
N LEU A 434 -47.81 -7.71 -60.63
CA LEU A 434 -47.15 -6.43 -60.36
C LEU A 434 -47.66 -5.75 -59.09
N LEU A 435 -48.97 -5.77 -58.85
CA LEU A 435 -49.56 -5.22 -57.61
C LEU A 435 -49.10 -5.99 -56.38
N LEU A 436 -49.13 -7.33 -56.42
CA LEU A 436 -48.65 -8.19 -55.34
C LEU A 436 -47.14 -8.02 -55.13
N GLY A 437 -46.37 -7.91 -56.20
CA GLY A 437 -44.93 -7.70 -56.16
C GLY A 437 -44.57 -6.36 -55.51
N SER A 438 -45.17 -5.26 -55.96
CA SER A 438 -44.94 -3.92 -55.41
C SER A 438 -45.43 -3.79 -53.96
N ALA A 439 -46.59 -4.34 -53.62
CA ALA A 439 -47.09 -4.40 -52.25
C ALA A 439 -46.16 -5.23 -51.35
N GLY A 440 -45.69 -6.37 -51.83
CA GLY A 440 -44.74 -7.24 -51.13
C GLY A 440 -43.41 -6.54 -50.82
N ILE A 441 -42.83 -5.84 -51.81
CA ILE A 441 -41.62 -5.02 -51.62
C ILE A 441 -41.86 -3.91 -50.60
N THR A 442 -42.99 -3.20 -50.70
CA THR A 442 -43.31 -2.08 -49.81
C THR A 442 -43.46 -2.55 -48.36
N LEU A 443 -44.08 -3.70 -48.13
CA LEU A 443 -44.23 -4.29 -46.80
C LEU A 443 -42.90 -4.80 -46.23
N LEU A 444 -42.02 -5.35 -47.06
CA LEU A 444 -40.68 -5.75 -46.63
C LEU A 444 -39.75 -4.57 -46.29
N GLN A 445 -39.94 -3.43 -46.96
CA GLN A 445 -39.21 -2.20 -46.67
C GLN A 445 -39.85 -1.38 -45.54
N PHE A 446 -40.98 -1.82 -45.00
CA PHE A 446 -41.67 -1.10 -43.94
C PHE A 446 -40.92 -1.23 -42.62
N VAL A 447 -40.38 -0.09 -42.15
CA VAL A 447 -39.75 0.05 -40.85
C VAL A 447 -40.60 1.04 -40.05
N PRO A 448 -41.33 0.60 -39.00
CA PRO A 448 -42.09 1.48 -38.13
C PRO A 448 -41.25 2.66 -37.63
N TRP A 449 -41.87 3.85 -37.57
CA TRP A 449 -41.17 5.06 -37.16
C TRP A 449 -40.58 4.97 -35.74
N GLY A 450 -41.25 4.25 -34.82
CA GLY A 450 -40.73 3.96 -33.49
C GLY A 450 -39.42 3.15 -33.52
N MET A 451 -39.33 2.15 -34.41
CA MET A 451 -38.12 1.34 -34.59
C MET A 451 -36.97 2.16 -35.19
N LYS A 452 -37.26 3.06 -36.15
CA LYS A 452 -36.24 4.00 -36.68
C LYS A 452 -35.63 4.86 -35.57
N LYS A 453 -36.46 5.40 -34.66
CA LYS A 453 -35.97 6.19 -33.52
C LYS A 453 -35.09 5.38 -32.57
N LEU A 454 -35.46 4.14 -32.26
CA LEU A 454 -34.68 3.26 -31.38
C LEU A 454 -33.32 2.91 -32.00
N LEU A 455 -33.29 2.60 -33.30
CA LEU A 455 -32.06 2.31 -34.03
C LEU A 455 -31.13 3.53 -34.12
N LEU A 456 -31.67 4.72 -34.35
CA LEU A 456 -30.87 5.96 -34.36
C LEU A 456 -30.20 6.20 -33.00
N LYS A 457 -30.94 6.02 -31.90
CA LYS A 457 -30.38 6.12 -30.54
C LYS A 457 -29.31 5.06 -30.26
N GLN A 458 -29.54 3.83 -30.70
CA GLN A 458 -28.56 2.76 -30.57
C GLN A 458 -27.26 3.11 -31.32
N VAL A 459 -27.36 3.55 -32.57
CA VAL A 459 -26.19 3.95 -33.37
C VAL A 459 -25.46 5.14 -32.75
N GLU A 460 -26.18 6.13 -32.22
CA GLU A 460 -25.60 7.26 -31.50
C GLU A 460 -24.79 6.80 -30.27
N LEU A 461 -25.33 5.87 -29.48
CA LEU A 461 -24.64 5.31 -28.32
C LEU A 461 -23.43 4.45 -28.72
N ASP A 462 -23.54 3.63 -29.76
CA ASP A 462 -22.44 2.78 -30.25
C ASP A 462 -21.28 3.62 -30.82
N ASN A 463 -21.60 4.69 -31.54
CA ASN A 463 -20.62 5.68 -32.00
C ASN A 463 -19.97 6.42 -30.83
N THR A 464 -20.73 6.70 -29.77
CA THR A 464 -20.17 7.28 -28.55
C THR A 464 -19.18 6.29 -27.90
N VAL A 465 -19.52 5.00 -27.79
CA VAL A 465 -18.61 3.99 -27.24
C VAL A 465 -17.32 3.86 -28.06
N SER A 466 -17.41 3.88 -29.40
CA SER A 466 -16.22 3.77 -30.26
C SER A 466 -15.33 5.01 -30.15
N PHE A 467 -15.92 6.20 -30.04
CA PHE A 467 -15.21 7.44 -29.76
C PHE A 467 -14.50 7.41 -28.40
N LEU A 468 -15.19 6.98 -27.34
CA LEU A 468 -14.61 6.89 -26.00
C LEU A 468 -13.43 5.92 -25.95
N LYS A 469 -13.56 4.75 -26.58
CA LYS A 469 -12.48 3.73 -26.63
C LYS A 469 -11.28 4.12 -27.49
N SER A 470 -11.45 5.04 -28.44
CA SER A 470 -10.36 5.52 -29.30
C SER A 470 -9.66 6.76 -28.73
N SER A 471 -10.29 7.40 -27.75
CA SER A 471 -9.75 8.57 -27.05
C SER A 471 -9.06 8.21 -25.73
N SER A 472 -9.28 6.99 -25.22
CA SER A 472 -8.60 6.35 -24.09
C SER A 472 -7.32 5.65 -24.53
#